data_AF-A0A0S3S1W4-F1
#
_entry.id   AF-A0A0S3S1W4-F1
#
_cell.length_a   1.000
_cell.length_b   1.000
_cell.length_c   1.000
_cell.angle_alpha   90.00
_cell.angle_beta   90.00
_cell.angle_gamma   90.00
#
_symmetry.space_group_name_H-M   'P 1'
#
loop_
_entity.id
_entity.type
_entity.pdbx_description
1 polymer ?
#
loop_
_entity_poly.entity_id
_entity_poly.type
_entity_poly.pdbx_seq_one_letter_code
_entity_poly.pdbx_strand_id
1 'polypeptide(L)'
;GTPNSTISSKVSSPYGNDLHHLDNTRVGNLAFTARESGLYLACFWVDRNDRGGDIILDLDWKTGIEAKDWDSVAKREKIQGVELELRRLEGSVESIHENLMHLRGREAELRNLSESTNARVVWFSFLSLGVCITVSGLQLLHLKRYFHKKKLI
;
A
#
# COMPACT_ATOMS: atom_id res chain seq x y z
N GLY A 1 4.48 1.25 -41.53
CA GLY A 1 5.17 -0.02 -41.23
C GLY A 1 5.27 -0.13 -39.73
N THR A 2 4.82 -1.24 -39.15
CA THR A 2 4.96 -1.47 -37.71
C THR A 2 6.46 -1.62 -37.39
N PRO A 3 7.01 -0.83 -36.45
CA PRO A 3 8.41 -0.99 -36.07
C PRO A 3 8.62 -2.40 -35.52
N ASN A 4 9.74 -3.00 -35.93
CA ASN A 4 10.12 -4.36 -35.56
C ASN A 4 10.73 -4.41 -34.15
N SER A 5 10.11 -3.73 -33.19
CA SER A 5 10.72 -3.51 -31.88
C SER A 5 10.60 -4.72 -30.97
N THR A 6 11.73 -5.05 -30.35
CA THR A 6 11.88 -6.14 -29.38
C THR A 6 12.15 -5.54 -28.00
N ILE A 7 11.53 -6.13 -26.98
CA ILE A 7 11.66 -5.71 -25.58
C ILE A 7 12.32 -6.84 -24.81
N SER A 8 13.27 -6.48 -23.97
CA SER A 8 13.89 -7.37 -23.00
C SER A 8 13.23 -7.14 -21.64
N SER A 9 13.00 -8.22 -20.90
CA SER A 9 12.39 -8.19 -19.59
C SER A 9 13.16 -9.04 -18.58
N LYS A 10 13.07 -8.66 -17.31
CA LYS A 10 13.71 -9.35 -16.19
C LYS A 10 12.87 -9.22 -14.94
N VAL A 11 12.82 -10.29 -14.16
CA VAL A 11 12.22 -10.28 -12.83
C VAL A 11 13.29 -10.61 -11.80
N SER A 12 13.44 -9.75 -10.80
CA SER A 12 14.40 -9.91 -9.70
C SER A 12 13.69 -10.04 -8.35
N SER A 13 14.28 -10.84 -7.46
CA SER A 13 13.81 -11.07 -6.09
C SER A 13 14.12 -9.88 -5.19
N PRO A 14 13.52 -9.82 -3.99
CA PRO A 14 13.78 -8.76 -3.01
C PRO A 14 15.27 -8.62 -2.61
N TYR A 15 16.06 -9.68 -2.77
CA TYR A 15 17.49 -9.69 -2.47
C TYR A 15 18.38 -9.43 -3.70
N GLY A 16 17.79 -9.09 -4.84
CA GLY A 16 18.52 -8.77 -6.07
C GLY A 16 18.92 -9.98 -6.92
N ASN A 17 18.38 -11.17 -6.62
CA ASN A 17 18.60 -12.35 -7.46
C ASN A 17 17.69 -12.31 -8.69
N ASP A 18 18.25 -12.54 -9.87
CA ASP A 18 17.47 -12.64 -11.10
C ASP A 18 16.72 -13.98 -11.12
N LEU A 19 15.39 -13.93 -11.09
CA LEU A 19 14.54 -15.11 -11.12
C LEU A 19 14.29 -15.56 -12.55
N HIS A 20 14.10 -14.60 -13.45
CA HIS A 20 13.74 -14.84 -14.82
C HIS A 20 14.17 -13.69 -15.73
N HIS A 21 14.47 -14.04 -16.98
CA HIS A 21 15.00 -13.10 -17.96
C HIS A 21 14.57 -13.53 -19.37
N LEU A 22 13.99 -12.61 -20.14
CA LEU A 22 13.70 -12.78 -21.56
C LEU A 22 14.41 -11.68 -22.33
N ASP A 23 15.19 -12.04 -23.33
CA ASP A 23 15.91 -11.10 -24.18
C ASP A 23 15.27 -10.96 -25.55
N ASN A 24 15.07 -9.71 -25.98
CA ASN A 24 14.67 -9.35 -27.33
C ASN A 24 13.43 -10.10 -27.85
N THR A 25 12.38 -10.15 -27.02
CA THR A 25 11.11 -10.79 -27.37
C THR A 25 10.02 -9.76 -27.69
N ARG A 26 9.03 -10.14 -28.49
CA ARG A 26 7.86 -9.29 -28.79
C ARG A 26 6.66 -9.61 -27.91
N VAL A 27 6.48 -10.90 -27.68
CA VAL A 27 5.42 -11.46 -26.85
C VAL A 27 6.10 -12.52 -26.01
N GLY A 28 5.85 -12.46 -24.72
CA GLY A 28 6.40 -13.39 -23.76
C GLY A 28 5.52 -13.44 -22.54
N ASN A 29 5.41 -14.63 -21.96
CA ASN A 29 4.70 -14.89 -20.73
C ASN A 29 5.69 -15.44 -19.71
N LEU A 30 5.65 -14.88 -18.51
CA LEU A 30 6.55 -15.24 -17.43
C LEU A 30 5.74 -15.65 -16.21
N ALA A 31 6.07 -16.79 -15.62
CA ALA A 31 5.46 -17.27 -14.39
C ALA A 31 6.55 -17.74 -13.44
N PHE A 32 6.45 -17.33 -12.19
CA PHE A 32 7.36 -17.73 -11.11
C PHE A 32 6.61 -17.84 -9.80
N THR A 33 7.17 -18.57 -8.85
CA THR A 33 6.63 -18.66 -7.49
C THR A 33 7.50 -17.82 -6.55
N ALA A 34 6.90 -16.83 -5.90
CA ALA A 34 7.56 -16.04 -4.88
C ALA A 34 7.87 -16.94 -3.65
N ARG A 35 9.15 -17.18 -3.39
CA ARG A 35 9.61 -17.96 -2.22
C ARG A 35 9.94 -17.09 -1.01
N GLU A 36 10.29 -15.84 -1.28
CA GLU A 36 10.76 -14.88 -0.30
C GLU A 36 9.70 -13.79 -0.12
N SER A 37 9.45 -13.38 1.12
CA SER A 37 8.60 -12.21 1.40
C SER A 37 9.36 -10.94 1.05
N GLY A 38 8.75 -10.07 0.24
CA GLY A 38 9.33 -8.78 -0.11
C GLY A 38 8.87 -8.26 -1.46
N LEU A 39 9.55 -7.21 -1.93
CA LEU A 39 9.27 -6.57 -3.21
C LEU A 39 9.99 -7.29 -4.35
N TYR A 40 9.22 -7.75 -5.34
CA TYR A 40 9.75 -8.29 -6.59
C TYR A 40 9.70 -7.19 -7.65
N LEU A 41 10.77 -7.09 -8.46
CA LEU A 41 10.90 -6.05 -9.48
C LEU A 41 10.82 -6.69 -10.86
N ALA A 42 9.89 -6.21 -11.69
CA ALA A 42 9.83 -6.54 -13.11
C ALA A 42 10.32 -5.34 -13.93
N CYS A 43 11.44 -5.51 -14.62
CA CYS A 43 12.05 -4.49 -15.45
C CYS A 43 11.83 -4.82 -16.92
N PHE A 44 11.49 -3.81 -17.71
CA PHE A 44 11.35 -3.89 -19.17
C PHE A 44 12.22 -2.80 -19.79
N TRP A 45 13.01 -3.16 -20.80
CA TRP A 45 13.86 -2.21 -21.52
C TRP A 45 14.04 -2.64 -22.97
N VAL A 46 14.48 -1.69 -23.79
CA VAL A 46 14.71 -1.88 -25.21
C VAL A 46 16.18 -1.64 -25.47
N ASP A 47 16.80 -2.53 -26.25
CA ASP A 47 18.21 -2.37 -26.60
C ASP A 47 18.40 -1.15 -27.50
N ARG A 48 19.39 -0.33 -27.16
CA ARG A 48 19.64 1.01 -27.71
C ARG A 48 19.95 1.03 -29.23
N ASN A 49 20.01 -0.14 -29.86
CA ASN A 49 20.25 -0.29 -31.31
C ASN A 49 18.96 -0.20 -32.14
N ASP A 50 17.78 -0.24 -31.50
CA ASP A 50 16.51 -0.04 -32.20
C ASP A 50 16.18 1.45 -32.30
N ARG A 51 15.93 1.90 -33.53
CA ARG A 51 15.87 3.32 -33.88
C ARG A 51 14.66 3.96 -33.19
N GLY A 52 14.93 4.99 -32.39
CA GLY A 52 13.96 5.68 -31.53
C GLY A 52 12.58 5.87 -32.17
N GLY A 53 11.61 5.16 -31.60
CA GLY A 53 10.18 5.31 -31.81
C GLY A 53 9.47 4.95 -30.50
N ASP A 54 8.25 5.43 -30.32
CA ASP A 54 7.44 5.08 -29.17
C ASP A 54 7.07 3.59 -29.23
N ILE A 55 7.35 2.88 -28.14
CA ILE A 55 7.04 1.45 -27.99
C ILE A 55 5.88 1.32 -27.01
N ILE A 56 4.82 0.66 -27.45
CA ILE A 56 3.65 0.36 -26.63
C ILE A 56 3.82 -1.06 -26.09
N LEU A 57 3.95 -1.17 -24.77
CA LEU A 57 3.96 -2.44 -24.04
C LEU A 57 2.56 -2.70 -23.47
N ASP A 58 1.95 -3.81 -23.85
CA ASP A 58 0.76 -4.34 -23.18
C ASP A 58 1.21 -5.34 -22.10
N LEU A 59 0.82 -5.10 -20.86
CA LEU A 59 1.26 -5.87 -19.70
C LEU A 59 0.05 -6.36 -18.90
N ASP A 60 -0.15 -7.69 -18.91
CA ASP A 60 -1.09 -8.38 -18.03
C ASP A 60 -0.34 -8.95 -16.82
N TRP A 61 -0.59 -8.38 -15.64
CA TRP A 61 0.06 -8.77 -14.39
C TRP A 61 -0.91 -9.49 -13.46
N LYS A 62 -0.61 -10.76 -13.17
CA LYS A 62 -1.44 -11.62 -12.31
C LYS A 62 -0.64 -12.10 -11.11
N THR A 63 -1.27 -12.12 -9.94
CA THR A 63 -0.68 -12.63 -8.69
C THR A 63 -1.65 -13.52 -7.92
N GLY A 64 -1.13 -14.37 -7.04
CA GLY A 64 -1.95 -15.21 -6.17
C GLY A 64 -2.83 -16.19 -6.96
N ILE A 65 -4.12 -16.21 -6.64
CA ILE A 65 -5.12 -17.15 -7.18
C ILE A 65 -5.32 -16.94 -8.69
N GLU A 66 -5.23 -15.71 -9.18
CA GLU A 66 -5.39 -15.39 -10.60
C GLU A 66 -4.19 -15.80 -11.46
N ALA A 67 -3.00 -15.96 -10.85
CA ALA A 67 -1.80 -16.43 -11.53
C ALA A 67 -1.71 -17.96 -11.63
N LYS A 68 -2.63 -18.70 -10.97
CA LYS A 68 -2.62 -20.15 -10.94
C LYS A 68 -3.24 -20.72 -12.21
N ASP A 69 -2.56 -21.66 -12.84
CA ASP A 69 -3.07 -22.37 -14.04
C ASP A 69 -4.14 -23.40 -13.63
N TRP A 70 -5.39 -22.94 -13.54
CA TRP A 70 -6.56 -23.75 -13.19
C TRP A 70 -6.88 -24.83 -14.23
N ASP A 71 -6.50 -24.65 -15.50
CA ASP A 71 -6.69 -25.65 -16.56
C ASP A 71 -5.80 -26.89 -16.33
N SER A 72 -4.58 -26.70 -15.81
CA SER A 72 -3.70 -27.81 -15.41
C SER A 72 -4.21 -28.56 -14.17
N VAL A 73 -4.91 -27.88 -13.25
CA VAL A 73 -5.56 -28.48 -12.08
C VAL A 73 -6.79 -29.29 -12.51
N ALA A 74 -7.62 -28.73 -13.39
CA ALA A 74 -8.81 -29.38 -13.94
C ALA A 74 -8.47 -30.64 -14.76
N LYS A 75 -7.27 -30.72 -15.38
CA LYS A 75 -6.79 -31.92 -16.06
C LYS A 75 -6.22 -32.99 -15.13
N ARG A 76 -5.69 -32.63 -13.96
CA ARG A 76 -5.10 -33.59 -13.00
C ARG A 76 -6.16 -34.31 -12.18
N GLU A 77 -7.33 -33.71 -11.97
CA GLU A 77 -8.45 -34.34 -11.29
C GLU A 77 -9.67 -34.25 -12.20
N LYS A 78 -10.06 -35.39 -12.80
CA LYS A 78 -11.23 -35.54 -13.65
C LYS A 78 -12.51 -35.26 -12.84
N ILE A 79 -12.87 -34.00 -12.62
CA ILE A 79 -13.95 -33.60 -11.70
C ILE A 79 -14.95 -32.67 -12.38
N GLN A 80 -16.24 -32.97 -12.13
CA GLN A 80 -17.42 -32.26 -12.63
C GLN A 80 -17.35 -30.77 -12.24
N GLY A 81 -17.49 -29.87 -13.22
CA GLY A 81 -17.14 -28.44 -13.12
C GLY A 81 -17.77 -27.61 -11.98
N VAL A 82 -18.72 -28.14 -11.21
CA VAL A 82 -19.28 -27.47 -10.02
C VAL A 82 -18.29 -27.47 -8.84
N GLU A 83 -17.50 -28.53 -8.67
CA GLU A 83 -16.52 -28.61 -7.57
C GLU A 83 -15.35 -27.65 -7.75
N LEU A 84 -14.97 -27.36 -9.01
CA LEU A 84 -13.95 -26.38 -9.35
C LEU A 84 -14.36 -24.96 -8.97
N GLU A 85 -15.61 -24.59 -9.26
CA GLU A 85 -16.17 -23.29 -8.86
C GLU A 85 -16.27 -23.18 -7.33
N LEU A 86 -16.66 -24.25 -6.63
CA LEU A 86 -16.67 -24.26 -5.16
C LEU A 86 -15.27 -24.07 -4.56
N ARG A 87 -14.24 -24.75 -5.09
CA ARG A 87 -12.84 -24.56 -4.67
C ARG A 87 -12.31 -23.16 -4.98
N ARG A 88 -12.76 -22.55 -6.08
CA ARG A 88 -12.43 -21.17 -6.44
C ARG A 88 -13.07 -20.16 -5.47
N LEU A 89 -14.33 -20.38 -5.09
CA LEU A 89 -15.00 -19.56 -4.08
C LEU A 89 -14.36 -19.75 -2.69
N GLU A 90 -14.02 -20.98 -2.31
CA GLU A 90 -13.30 -21.28 -1.06
C GLU A 90 -11.97 -20.52 -1.00
N GLY A 91 -11.16 -20.59 -2.06
CA GLY A 91 -9.90 -19.83 -2.14
C GLY A 91 -10.11 -18.32 -2.08
N SER A 92 -11.18 -17.80 -2.68
CA SER A 92 -11.53 -16.37 -2.60
C SER A 92 -11.94 -15.96 -1.19
N VAL A 93 -12.74 -16.78 -0.50
CA VAL A 93 -13.20 -16.52 0.87
C VAL A 93 -12.02 -16.57 1.85
N GLU A 94 -11.11 -17.53 1.69
CA GLU A 94 -9.89 -17.62 2.52
C GLU A 94 -9.03 -16.36 2.38
N SER A 95 -8.81 -15.89 1.14
CA SER A 95 -8.07 -14.65 0.89
C SER A 95 -8.77 -13.42 1.50
N ILE A 96 -10.10 -13.36 1.46
CA ILE A 96 -10.87 -12.29 2.12
C ILE A 96 -10.75 -12.39 3.65
N HIS A 97 -10.79 -13.60 4.20
CA HIS A 97 -10.71 -13.82 5.63
C HIS A 97 -9.36 -13.36 6.20
N GLU A 98 -8.24 -13.70 5.55
CA GLU A 98 -6.91 -13.23 5.94
C GLU A 98 -6.82 -11.69 5.91
N ASN A 99 -7.35 -11.06 4.86
CA ASN A 99 -7.40 -9.60 4.75
C ASN A 99 -8.24 -8.96 5.86
N LEU A 100 -9.40 -9.52 6.19
CA LEU A 100 -10.24 -9.04 7.29
C LEU A 100 -9.55 -9.19 8.64
N MET A 101 -8.82 -10.29 8.87
CA MET A 101 -8.05 -10.48 10.10
C MET A 101 -6.91 -9.47 10.22
N HIS A 102 -6.23 -9.16 9.11
CA HIS A 102 -5.22 -8.10 9.06
C HIS A 102 -5.80 -6.71 9.36
N LEU A 103 -6.92 -6.36 8.71
CA LEU A 103 -7.62 -5.09 8.92
C LEU A 103 -8.14 -4.95 10.36
N ARG A 104 -8.67 -6.03 10.95
CA ARG A 104 -9.14 -6.06 12.33
C ARG A 104 -8.00 -5.83 13.33
N GLY A 105 -6.82 -6.38 13.08
CA GLY A 105 -5.63 -6.13 13.90
C GLY A 105 -5.25 -4.64 13.90
N ARG A 106 -5.25 -4.02 12.72
CA ARG A 106 -4.98 -2.58 12.56
C ARG A 106 -6.04 -1.70 13.21
N GLU A 107 -7.32 -2.07 13.12
CA GLU A 107 -8.41 -1.34 13.77
C GLU A 107 -8.25 -1.35 15.30
N ALA A 108 -7.88 -2.49 15.89
CA ALA A 108 -7.64 -2.59 17.33
C ALA A 108 -6.49 -1.68 17.79
N GLU A 109 -5.41 -1.61 17.01
CA GLU A 109 -4.29 -0.70 17.27
C GLU A 109 -4.70 0.78 17.13
N LEU A 110 -5.41 1.13 16.06
CA LEU A 110 -5.95 2.47 15.83
C LEU A 110 -6.90 2.91 16.94
N ARG A 111 -7.70 1.99 17.50
CA ARG A 111 -8.61 2.29 18.61
C ARG A 111 -7.84 2.69 19.87
N ASN A 112 -6.74 2.01 20.17
CA ASN A 112 -5.87 2.33 21.30
C ASN A 112 -5.10 3.66 21.10
N LEU A 113 -4.66 3.93 19.87
CA LEU A 113 -4.06 5.21 19.50
C LEU A 113 -5.06 6.37 19.60
N SER A 114 -6.31 6.15 19.21
CA SER A 114 -7.39 7.14 19.33
C SER A 114 -7.67 7.49 20.79
N GLU A 115 -7.71 6.49 21.67
CA GLU A 115 -7.96 6.70 23.11
C GLU A 115 -6.83 7.50 23.78
N SER A 116 -5.58 7.10 23.55
CA SER A 116 -4.41 7.79 24.12
C SER A 116 -4.19 9.20 23.55
N THR A 117 -4.49 9.42 22.27
CA THR A 117 -4.41 10.75 21.64
C THR A 117 -5.47 11.68 22.20
N ASN A 118 -6.71 11.20 22.34
CA ASN A 118 -7.81 11.99 22.89
C ASN A 118 -7.51 12.48 24.31
N ALA A 119 -6.98 11.62 25.18
CA ALA A 119 -6.61 11.99 26.55
C ALA A 119 -5.55 13.11 26.60
N ARG A 120 -4.52 13.04 25.75
CA ARG A 120 -3.48 14.06 25.66
C ARG A 120 -4.03 15.40 25.15
N VAL A 121 -4.89 15.37 24.14
CA VAL A 121 -5.53 16.58 23.58
C VAL A 121 -6.40 17.28 24.62
N VAL A 122 -7.18 16.52 25.40
CA VAL A 122 -7.99 17.07 26.49
C VAL A 122 -7.10 17.75 27.54
N TRP A 123 -5.99 17.12 27.94
CA TRP A 123 -5.05 17.71 28.89
C TRP A 123 -4.44 19.03 28.38
N PHE A 124 -3.98 19.07 27.12
CA PHE A 124 -3.46 20.30 26.52
C PHE A 124 -4.53 21.40 26.41
N SER A 125 -5.79 21.03 26.16
CA SER A 125 -6.90 21.98 26.11
C SER A 125 -7.14 22.66 27.46
N PHE A 126 -7.13 21.90 28.56
CA PHE A 126 -7.22 22.47 29.91
C PHE A 126 -6.03 23.37 30.25
N LEU A 127 -4.81 22.97 29.90
CA LEU A 127 -3.61 23.77 30.10
C LEU A 127 -3.71 25.12 29.36
N SER A 128 -4.11 25.08 28.08
CA SER A 128 -4.28 26.29 27.26
C SER A 128 -5.32 27.24 27.84
N LEU A 129 -6.46 26.70 28.30
CA LEU A 129 -7.50 27.50 28.94
C LEU A 129 -6.98 28.19 30.21
N GLY A 130 -6.22 27.48 31.04
CA GLY A 130 -5.60 28.03 32.25
C GLY A 130 -4.61 29.16 31.96
N VAL A 131 -3.81 29.02 30.89
CA VAL A 131 -2.90 30.09 30.43
C VAL A 131 -3.70 31.33 30.01
N CYS A 132 -4.76 31.17 29.22
CA CYS A 132 -5.61 32.28 28.79
C CYS A 132 -6.25 33.03 29.96
N ILE A 133 -6.76 32.32 30.96
CA ILE A 133 -7.34 32.92 32.18
C ILE A 133 -6.28 33.70 32.95
N THR A 134 -5.09 33.12 33.12
CA THR A 134 -3.97 33.75 33.84
C THR A 134 -3.53 35.04 33.16
N VAL A 135 -3.33 35.00 31.83
CA VAL A 135 -2.95 36.18 31.03
C VAL A 135 -4.03 37.26 31.13
N SER A 136 -5.30 36.89 31.00
CA SER A 136 -6.43 37.83 31.12
C SER A 136 -6.47 38.50 32.51
N GLY A 137 -6.26 37.73 33.58
CA GLY A 137 -6.19 38.25 34.95
C GLY A 137 -5.01 39.21 35.15
N LEU A 138 -3.82 38.85 34.66
CA LEU A 138 -2.64 39.71 34.70
C LEU A 138 -2.85 41.01 33.92
N GLN A 139 -3.49 40.94 32.74
CA GLN A 139 -3.80 42.10 31.92
C GLN A 139 -4.73 43.08 32.64
N LEU A 140 -5.77 42.58 33.31
CA LEU A 140 -6.68 43.39 34.14
C LEU A 140 -5.97 44.00 35.35
N LEU A 141 -5.13 43.23 36.05
CA LEU A 141 -4.36 43.74 37.20
C LEU A 141 -3.36 44.81 36.79
N HIS A 142 -2.67 44.62 35.66
CA HIS A 142 -1.74 45.60 35.12
C HIS A 142 -2.47 46.91 34.78
N LEU A 143 -3.61 46.83 34.08
CA LEU A 143 -4.43 47.99 33.75
C LEU A 143 -4.94 48.72 35.00
N LYS A 144 -5.42 47.99 36.01
CA LYS A 144 -5.88 48.57 37.29
C LYS A 144 -4.75 49.26 38.04
N ARG A 145 -3.56 48.64 38.12
CA ARG A 145 -2.36 49.26 38.72
C ARG A 145 -1.90 50.49 37.95
N TYR A 146 -2.00 50.47 36.62
CA TYR A 146 -1.63 51.60 35.78
C TYR A 146 -2.52 52.82 36.04
N PHE A 147 -3.85 52.64 36.07
CA PHE A 147 -4.79 53.73 36.41
C PHE A 147 -4.58 54.27 37.83
N HIS A 148 -4.35 53.38 38.81
CA HIS A 148 -4.16 53.76 40.20
C HIS A 148 -2.84 54.51 40.44
N LYS A 149 -1.77 54.19 39.70
CA LYS A 149 -0.48 54.91 39.77
C LYS A 149 -0.53 56.27 39.07
N LYS A 150 -1.34 56.41 38.03
CA LYS A 150 -1.47 57.65 37.25
C LYS A 150 -2.52 58.62 37.81
N LYS A 151 -3.22 58.29 38.92
CA LYS A 151 -4.28 59.11 39.54
C LYS A 151 -5.32 59.63 38.54
N LEU A 152 -5.79 58.75 37.63
CA LEU A 152 -6.84 59.08 36.66
C LEU A 152 -8.25 58.67 37.12
N ILE A 153 -8.37 58.20 38.38
CA ILE A 153 -9.58 58.09 39.19
C ILE A 153 -9.19 58.45 40.62
#